data_AF-A0A955SDK6-F1
#
_entry.id   AF-A0A955SDK6-F1
#
_cell.length_a   1.000
_cell.length_b   1.000
_cell.length_c   1.000
_cell.angle_alpha   90.00
_cell.angle_beta   90.00
_cell.angle_gamma   90.00
#
_symmetry.space_group_name_H-M   'P 1'
#
loop_
_entity.id
_entity.type
_entity.pdbx_description
1 polymer ?
#
loop_
_entity_poly.entity_id
_entity_poly.type
_entity_poly.pdbx_seq_one_letter_code
_entity_poly.pdbx_strand_id
1 'polypeptide(L)'
;MSNACRECRSTSLRILTLLVVAGFPLPCAMAGVGEGLTESLLDESLRLGTRFLLTQQKPEGNFNYQINLVTGELVGGESQVRQAGALWALSLIYRRNPEPEIQSAIERGLAFFEKHSESSSSGGKFIAYPGARVGDTGTLALVSLAIIDYIRGRTDEVVETRWRPLLDDYLLYLASLRTEEGLFLSSYDLQNGRGL
;
A
#
# COMPACT_ATOMS: atom_id res chain seq x y z
N MET A 1 -24.26 70.26 19.37
CA MET A 1 -24.21 69.82 20.79
C MET A 1 -23.68 68.39 20.75
N SER A 2 -22.52 68.00 21.27
CA SER A 2 -21.50 68.65 22.09
C SER A 2 -20.16 67.95 21.82
N ASN A 3 -19.13 68.76 21.51
CA ASN A 3 -17.71 68.71 21.88
C ASN A 3 -17.00 67.35 22.02
N ALA A 4 -16.01 67.05 21.17
CA ALA A 4 -14.63 67.58 21.18
C ALA A 4 -13.75 66.97 22.29
N CYS A 5 -12.70 66.25 21.89
CA CYS A 5 -11.45 66.25 22.64
C CYS A 5 -10.31 66.55 21.65
N ARG A 6 -9.64 67.67 21.91
CA ARG A 6 -8.63 68.30 21.08
C ARG A 6 -7.25 67.71 21.34
N GLU A 7 -6.46 67.72 20.26
CA GLU A 7 -5.08 68.20 20.20
C GLU A 7 -4.30 68.33 21.53
N CYS A 8 -3.19 67.59 21.62
CA CYS A 8 -2.02 68.05 22.39
C CYS A 8 -0.88 68.34 21.40
N ARG A 9 -0.39 69.57 21.42
CA ARG A 9 0.60 70.17 20.50
C ARG A 9 2.03 69.91 20.96
N SER A 10 2.94 70.10 20.00
CA SER A 10 4.33 70.58 20.17
C SER A 10 5.33 69.53 20.69
N THR A 11 6.45 69.24 20.03
CA THR A 11 7.51 70.22 19.75
C THR A 11 8.46 69.69 18.66
N SER A 12 8.83 70.57 17.73
CA SER A 12 9.87 70.33 16.73
C SER A 12 11.27 70.25 17.36
N LEU A 13 12.12 69.31 16.94
CA LEU A 13 13.54 69.57 16.79
C LEU A 13 14.18 68.65 15.74
N ARG A 14 14.80 69.28 14.75
CA ARG A 14 15.58 68.69 13.66
C ARG A 14 16.91 68.17 14.21
N ILE A 15 17.35 66.96 13.84
CA ILE A 15 18.76 66.68 13.54
C ILE A 15 18.84 65.76 12.32
N LEU A 16 19.69 66.20 11.39
CA LEU A 16 20.01 65.69 10.07
C LEU A 16 21.30 64.88 10.17
N THR A 17 21.32 63.59 9.78
CA THR A 17 22.55 62.88 9.33
C THR A 17 22.12 61.61 8.57
N LEU A 18 22.08 61.63 7.23
CA LEU A 18 23.11 61.17 6.27
C LEU A 18 23.53 59.68 6.38
N LEU A 19 23.42 59.00 5.22
CA LEU A 19 24.23 57.85 4.73
C LEU A 19 23.99 56.51 5.47
N VAL A 20 23.77 55.35 4.85
CA VAL A 20 24.40 54.75 3.67
C VAL A 20 23.45 53.69 3.08
N VAL A 21 23.41 53.59 1.75
CA VAL A 21 22.92 52.42 1.02
C VAL A 21 23.77 51.21 1.40
N ALA A 22 23.22 50.33 2.24
CA ALA A 22 23.71 48.96 2.33
C ALA A 22 22.55 48.07 1.89
N GLY A 23 22.55 47.73 0.60
CA GLY A 23 21.87 46.54 0.13
C GLY A 23 22.48 45.36 0.87
N PHE A 24 21.91 45.00 2.00
CA PHE A 24 22.13 43.70 2.60
C PHE A 24 21.48 42.71 1.64
N PRO A 25 22.25 41.85 0.95
CA PRO A 25 21.63 40.67 0.39
C PRO A 25 21.07 39.94 1.60
N LEU A 26 19.74 39.92 1.71
CA LEU A 26 19.07 38.88 2.48
C LEU A 26 19.74 37.59 2.03
N PRO A 27 20.41 36.84 2.92
CA PRO A 27 20.81 35.49 2.59
C PRO A 27 19.48 34.80 2.33
N CYS A 28 19.17 34.63 1.05
CA CYS A 28 18.25 33.60 0.61
C CYS A 28 18.95 32.30 1.01
N ALA A 29 18.83 31.95 2.29
CA ALA A 29 19.14 30.63 2.77
C ALA A 29 18.11 29.75 2.04
N MET A 30 18.55 29.26 0.89
CA MET A 30 17.97 28.13 0.17
C MET A 30 18.12 26.91 1.10
N ALA A 31 17.41 26.91 2.22
CA ALA A 31 17.24 25.75 3.07
C ALA A 31 16.22 24.87 2.37
N GLY A 32 16.73 23.99 1.51
CA GLY A 32 15.91 23.06 0.75
C GLY A 32 16.57 22.56 -0.54
N VAL A 33 17.89 22.42 -0.58
CA VAL A 33 18.47 21.39 -1.45
C VAL A 33 18.07 20.08 -0.80
N GLY A 34 16.94 19.52 -1.21
CA GLY A 34 16.48 18.22 -0.72
C GLY A 34 17.66 17.25 -0.82
N GLU A 35 18.01 16.61 0.29
CA GLU A 35 18.96 15.51 0.27
C GLU A 35 18.53 14.57 -0.86
N GLY A 36 19.40 14.38 -1.85
CA GLY A 36 19.09 13.52 -2.99
C GLY A 36 18.71 12.12 -2.52
N LEU A 37 18.00 11.37 -3.36
CA LEU A 37 17.65 9.99 -3.03
C LEU A 37 18.91 9.17 -2.74
N THR A 38 19.12 8.78 -1.48
CA THR A 38 20.23 7.94 -1.06
C THR A 38 19.76 6.50 -0.84
N GLU A 39 20.71 5.55 -0.89
CA GLU A 39 20.46 4.16 -0.53
C GLU A 39 19.96 4.04 0.92
N SER A 40 20.56 4.79 1.85
CA SER A 40 20.15 4.80 3.27
C SER A 40 18.70 5.26 3.47
N LEU A 41 18.25 6.27 2.70
CA LEU A 41 16.88 6.74 2.76
C LEU A 41 15.90 5.71 2.19
N LEU A 42 16.29 5.00 1.12
CA LEU A 42 15.50 3.92 0.54
C LEU A 42 15.36 2.73 1.50
N ASP A 43 16.46 2.33 2.15
CA ASP A 43 16.45 1.24 3.11
C ASP A 43 15.62 1.58 4.35
N GLU A 44 15.72 2.82 4.85
CA GLU A 44 14.89 3.28 5.97
C GLU A 44 13.41 3.34 5.57
N SER A 45 13.10 3.83 4.37
CA SER A 45 11.73 3.87 3.84
C SER A 45 11.15 2.45 3.72
N LEU A 46 11.94 1.51 3.21
CA LEU A 46 11.53 0.11 3.07
C LEU A 46 11.30 -0.55 4.44
N ARG A 47 12.20 -0.30 5.41
CA ARG A 47 12.08 -0.81 6.77
C ARG A 47 10.82 -0.27 7.47
N LEU A 48 10.57 1.04 7.37
CA LEU A 48 9.38 1.67 7.94
C LEU A 48 8.09 1.16 7.27
N GLY A 49 8.09 1.04 5.93
CA GLY A 49 6.97 0.49 5.17
C GLY A 49 6.69 -0.98 5.51
N THR A 50 7.74 -1.79 5.67
CA THR A 50 7.62 -3.20 6.07
C THR A 50 6.98 -3.31 7.45
N ARG A 51 7.51 -2.56 8.44
CA ARG A 51 6.94 -2.52 9.79
C ARG A 51 5.49 -2.08 9.78
N PHE A 52 5.16 -1.07 8.97
CA PHE A 52 3.77 -0.64 8.80
C PHE A 52 2.88 -1.79 8.31
N LEU A 53 3.23 -2.45 7.20
CA LEU A 53 2.46 -3.56 6.65
C LEU A 53 2.26 -4.70 7.67
N LEU A 54 3.31 -5.06 8.40
CA LEU A 54 3.25 -6.10 9.44
C LEU A 54 2.26 -5.73 10.56
N THR A 55 2.27 -4.47 11.02
CA THR A 55 1.33 -3.99 12.04
C THR A 55 -0.11 -3.86 11.56
N GLN A 56 -0.33 -3.77 10.24
CA GLN A 56 -1.65 -3.70 9.64
C GLN A 56 -2.23 -5.06 9.27
N GLN A 57 -1.48 -6.15 9.46
CA GLN A 57 -2.01 -7.49 9.26
C GLN A 57 -2.90 -7.89 10.43
N LYS A 58 -4.11 -8.34 10.13
CA LYS A 58 -5.07 -8.86 11.09
C LYS A 58 -4.69 -10.29 11.52
N PRO A 59 -5.16 -10.78 12.69
CA PRO A 59 -4.92 -12.15 13.14
C PRO A 59 -5.33 -13.22 12.13
N GLU A 60 -6.37 -12.95 11.33
CA GLU A 60 -6.88 -13.85 10.30
C GLU A 60 -5.93 -13.97 9.09
N GLY A 61 -4.99 -13.05 8.92
CA GLY A 61 -3.98 -13.04 7.86
C GLY A 61 -4.21 -12.00 6.76
N ASN A 62 -5.41 -11.44 6.65
CA ASN A 62 -5.71 -10.31 5.79
C ASN A 62 -5.31 -8.97 6.43
N PHE A 63 -5.57 -7.83 5.79
CA PHE A 63 -5.01 -6.54 6.20
C PHE A 63 -6.10 -5.50 6.50
N ASN A 64 -5.80 -4.53 7.34
CA ASN A 64 -6.60 -3.31 7.41
C ASN A 64 -6.48 -2.57 6.07
N TYR A 65 -7.62 -2.32 5.42
CA TYR A 65 -7.62 -1.65 4.11
C TYR A 65 -7.20 -0.19 4.23
N GLN A 66 -7.81 0.55 5.15
CA GLN A 66 -7.62 1.99 5.24
C GLN A 66 -7.53 2.44 6.68
N ILE A 67 -6.58 3.34 6.93
CA ILE A 67 -6.41 4.03 8.21
C ILE A 67 -6.34 5.53 7.96
N ASN A 68 -6.75 6.30 8.95
CA ASN A 68 -6.44 7.71 9.01
C ASN A 68 -5.02 7.88 9.56
N LEU A 69 -4.09 8.38 8.75
CA LEU A 69 -2.69 8.52 9.15
C LEU A 69 -2.46 9.57 10.26
N VAL A 70 -3.39 10.49 10.47
CA VAL A 70 -3.31 11.51 11.53
C VAL A 70 -3.84 10.95 12.85
N THR A 71 -4.99 10.26 12.83
CA THR A 71 -5.63 9.76 14.06
C THR A 71 -5.26 8.31 14.41
N GLY A 72 -4.73 7.55 13.45
CA GLY A 72 -4.48 6.11 13.56
C GLY A 72 -5.75 5.25 13.47
N GLU A 73 -6.92 5.86 13.30
CA GLU A 73 -8.20 5.14 13.31
C GLU A 73 -8.43 4.37 12.01
N LEU A 74 -9.03 3.19 12.12
CA LEU A 74 -9.47 2.43 10.96
C LEU A 74 -10.62 3.17 10.28
N VAL A 75 -10.46 3.46 8.99
CA VAL A 75 -11.54 3.96 8.15
C VAL A 75 -12.21 2.71 7.59
N GLY A 76 -13.47 2.48 7.97
CA GLY A 76 -14.19 1.25 7.64
C GLY A 76 -14.24 0.95 6.13
N GLY A 77 -14.57 -0.30 5.82
CA GLY A 77 -14.58 -0.81 4.45
C GLY A 77 -13.49 -1.85 4.21
N GLU A 78 -13.69 -2.68 3.19
CA GLU A 78 -12.78 -3.75 2.83
C GLU A 78 -12.51 -3.67 1.32
N SER A 79 -11.27 -3.96 0.92
CA SER A 79 -10.89 -4.04 -0.50
C SER A 79 -9.96 -5.23 -0.69
N GLN A 80 -10.53 -6.32 -1.18
CA GLN A 80 -9.82 -7.57 -1.45
C GLN A 80 -8.55 -7.35 -2.30
N VAL A 81 -8.63 -6.52 -3.34
CA VAL A 81 -7.51 -6.20 -4.24
C VAL A 81 -6.39 -5.48 -3.49
N ARG A 82 -6.72 -4.52 -2.63
CA ARG A 82 -5.73 -3.72 -1.91
C ARG A 82 -5.01 -4.55 -0.86
N GLN A 83 -5.71 -5.47 -0.21
CA GLN A 83 -5.12 -6.39 0.75
C GLN A 83 -4.26 -7.47 0.07
N ALA A 84 -4.69 -7.96 -1.10
CA ALA A 84 -3.84 -8.82 -1.93
C ALA A 84 -2.57 -8.09 -2.40
N GLY A 85 -2.68 -6.80 -2.72
CA GLY A 85 -1.53 -5.95 -3.03
C GLY A 85 -0.56 -5.78 -1.87
N ALA A 86 -1.06 -5.62 -0.64
CA ALA A 86 -0.23 -5.59 0.56
C ALA A 86 0.52 -6.91 0.78
N LEU A 87 -0.15 -8.04 0.56
CA LEU A 87 0.48 -9.36 0.62
C LEU A 87 1.59 -9.51 -0.43
N TRP A 88 1.33 -9.10 -1.68
CA TRP A 88 2.35 -9.12 -2.74
C TRP A 88 3.55 -8.23 -2.40
N ALA A 89 3.32 -7.05 -1.82
CA ALA A 89 4.40 -6.17 -1.37
C ALA A 89 5.31 -6.87 -0.34
N LEU A 90 4.73 -7.60 0.63
CA LEU A 90 5.53 -8.40 1.57
C LEU A 90 6.35 -9.49 0.86
N SER A 91 5.80 -10.19 -0.14
CA SER A 91 6.55 -11.16 -0.94
C SER A 91 7.73 -10.53 -1.67
N LEU A 92 7.56 -9.33 -2.22
CA LEU A 92 8.65 -8.58 -2.86
C LEU A 92 9.73 -8.17 -1.86
N ILE A 93 9.34 -7.73 -0.67
CA ILE A 93 10.27 -7.37 0.42
C ILE A 93 11.05 -8.62 0.87
N TYR A 94 10.36 -9.73 1.12
CA TYR A 94 10.97 -11.00 1.53
C TYR A 94 12.03 -11.47 0.52
N ARG A 95 11.76 -11.32 -0.78
CA ARG A 95 12.73 -11.67 -1.82
C ARG A 95 14.02 -10.86 -1.75
N ARG A 96 13.95 -9.60 -1.30
CA ARG A 96 15.13 -8.74 -1.09
C ARG A 96 15.81 -9.03 0.24
N ASN A 97 15.04 -9.26 1.29
CA ASN A 97 15.53 -9.49 2.65
C ASN A 97 14.69 -10.59 3.34
N PRO A 98 15.13 -11.86 3.27
CA PRO A 98 14.37 -12.99 3.80
C PRO A 98 14.38 -13.03 5.34
N GLU A 99 13.46 -12.30 5.96
CA GLU A 99 13.29 -12.31 7.42
C GLU A 99 12.17 -13.28 7.86
N PRO A 100 12.35 -14.03 8.97
CA PRO A 100 11.33 -14.97 9.47
C PRO A 100 9.98 -14.33 9.78
N GLU A 101 9.97 -13.08 10.26
CA GLU A 101 8.74 -12.34 10.55
C GLU A 101 7.93 -12.06 9.29
N ILE A 102 8.61 -11.62 8.22
CA ILE A 102 7.99 -11.37 6.91
C ILE A 102 7.49 -12.69 6.31
N GLN A 103 8.29 -13.76 6.40
CA GLN A 103 7.87 -15.09 5.97
C GLN A 103 6.55 -15.52 6.65
N SER A 104 6.51 -15.42 7.98
CA SER A 104 5.34 -15.78 8.76
C SER A 104 4.11 -14.93 8.38
N ALA A 105 4.30 -13.65 8.12
CA ALA A 105 3.24 -12.76 7.65
C ALA A 105 2.73 -13.16 6.26
N ILE A 106 3.61 -13.50 5.32
CA ILE A 106 3.23 -13.99 3.99
C ILE A 106 2.44 -15.29 4.10
N GLU A 107 2.92 -16.25 4.88
CA GLU A 107 2.25 -17.55 5.05
C GLU A 107 0.85 -17.41 5.66
N ARG A 108 0.65 -16.52 6.64
CA ARG A 108 -0.68 -16.19 7.16
C ARG A 108 -1.58 -15.57 6.10
N GLY A 109 -1.06 -14.63 5.30
CA GLY A 109 -1.82 -14.00 4.23
C GLY A 109 -2.22 -14.98 3.13
N LEU A 110 -1.29 -15.84 2.69
CA LEU A 110 -1.58 -16.89 1.71
C LEU A 110 -2.59 -17.90 2.25
N ALA A 111 -2.45 -18.33 3.52
CA ALA A 111 -3.41 -19.22 4.16
C ALA A 111 -4.81 -18.59 4.27
N PHE A 112 -4.91 -17.27 4.50
CA PHE A 112 -6.19 -16.57 4.48
C PHE A 112 -6.87 -16.67 3.11
N PHE A 113 -6.16 -16.33 2.03
CA PHE A 113 -6.74 -16.37 0.68
C PHE A 113 -7.06 -17.80 0.22
N GLU A 114 -6.20 -18.77 0.56
CA GLU A 114 -6.45 -20.19 0.30
C GLU A 114 -7.72 -20.69 1.02
N LYS A 115 -7.87 -20.36 2.30
CA LYS A 115 -9.07 -20.71 3.10
C LYS A 115 -10.35 -20.15 2.50
N HIS A 116 -10.25 -19.00 1.84
CA HIS A 116 -11.36 -18.32 1.19
C HIS A 116 -11.38 -18.55 -0.32
N SER A 117 -10.87 -19.70 -0.77
CA SER A 117 -10.95 -20.11 -2.17
C SER A 117 -11.90 -21.27 -2.38
N GLU A 118 -12.59 -21.24 -3.51
CA GLU A 118 -13.54 -22.26 -3.94
C GLU A 118 -13.16 -22.81 -5.31
N SER A 119 -13.57 -24.05 -5.58
CA SER A 119 -13.33 -24.68 -6.88
C SER A 119 -14.28 -24.11 -7.93
N SER A 120 -13.77 -23.76 -9.11
CA SER A 120 -14.60 -23.34 -10.23
C SER A 120 -15.16 -24.54 -11.00
N SER A 121 -16.37 -24.37 -11.53
CA SER A 121 -16.94 -25.28 -12.53
C SER A 121 -16.13 -25.33 -13.83
N SER A 122 -15.36 -24.28 -14.13
CA SER A 122 -14.44 -24.20 -15.28
C SER A 122 -13.05 -24.80 -15.00
N GLY A 123 -12.82 -25.34 -13.81
CA GLY A 123 -11.50 -25.79 -13.34
C GLY A 123 -10.70 -24.71 -12.61
N GLY A 124 -9.74 -25.16 -11.80
CA GLY A 124 -8.95 -24.29 -10.92
C GLY A 124 -9.74 -23.78 -9.71
N LYS A 125 -9.17 -22.79 -9.01
CA LYS A 125 -9.79 -22.15 -7.85
C LYS A 125 -9.89 -20.65 -8.02
N PHE A 126 -10.94 -20.08 -7.43
CA PHE A 126 -11.17 -18.65 -7.35
C PHE A 126 -11.29 -18.21 -5.90
N ILE A 127 -11.01 -16.93 -5.62
CA ILE A 127 -11.09 -16.37 -4.27
C ILE A 127 -12.51 -15.84 -4.03
N ALA A 128 -13.20 -16.42 -3.06
CA ALA A 128 -14.46 -15.96 -2.48
C ALA A 128 -14.20 -15.13 -1.23
N TYR A 129 -13.74 -13.89 -1.43
CA TYR A 129 -13.34 -13.01 -0.33
C TYR A 129 -14.52 -12.73 0.63
N PRO A 130 -14.36 -12.88 1.96
CA PRO A 130 -15.43 -12.69 2.93
C PRO A 130 -16.08 -11.30 2.86
N GLY A 131 -17.41 -11.28 2.75
CA GLY A 131 -18.19 -10.03 2.69
C GLY A 131 -18.15 -9.32 1.33
N ALA A 132 -17.41 -9.84 0.34
CA ALA A 132 -17.49 -9.35 -1.03
C ALA A 132 -18.77 -9.85 -1.70
N ARG A 133 -19.31 -9.05 -2.64
CA ARG A 133 -20.47 -9.44 -3.46
C ARG A 133 -20.07 -10.16 -4.74
N VAL A 134 -18.89 -9.84 -5.26
CA VAL A 134 -18.29 -10.41 -6.46
C VAL A 134 -16.80 -10.63 -6.17
N GLY A 135 -16.21 -11.60 -6.85
CA GLY A 135 -14.77 -11.76 -6.84
C GLY A 135 -14.12 -10.81 -7.83
N ASP A 136 -12.92 -10.35 -7.49
CA ASP A 136 -12.17 -9.42 -8.33
C ASP A 136 -10.97 -10.15 -8.93
N THR A 137 -10.87 -10.15 -10.25
CA THR A 137 -9.77 -10.80 -10.99
C THR A 137 -8.41 -10.24 -10.56
N GLY A 138 -8.36 -8.96 -10.20
CA GLY A 138 -7.15 -8.31 -9.67
C GLY A 138 -6.69 -8.89 -8.34
N THR A 139 -7.61 -9.29 -7.45
CA THR A 139 -7.26 -9.97 -6.19
C THR A 139 -6.53 -11.28 -6.51
N LEU A 140 -7.11 -12.11 -7.36
CA LEU A 140 -6.55 -13.41 -7.72
C LEU A 140 -5.18 -13.27 -8.41
N ALA A 141 -5.05 -12.30 -9.31
CA ALA A 141 -3.78 -11.99 -9.96
C ALA A 141 -2.71 -11.56 -8.95
N LEU A 142 -3.03 -10.68 -8.00
CA LEU A 142 -2.10 -10.20 -6.99
C LEU A 142 -1.68 -11.29 -6.00
N VAL A 143 -2.61 -12.15 -5.57
CA VAL A 143 -2.27 -13.31 -4.72
C VAL A 143 -1.39 -14.30 -5.50
N SER A 144 -1.66 -14.53 -6.78
CA SER A 144 -0.82 -15.38 -7.63
C SER A 144 0.61 -14.82 -7.75
N LEU A 145 0.75 -13.50 -7.94
CA LEU A 145 2.06 -12.83 -7.93
C LEU A 145 2.75 -12.94 -6.57
N ALA A 146 2.01 -12.80 -5.48
CA ALA A 146 2.53 -13.00 -4.13
C ALA A 146 3.10 -14.41 -3.93
N ILE A 147 2.42 -15.45 -4.43
CA ILE A 147 2.93 -16.83 -4.40
C ILE A 147 4.18 -16.95 -5.28
N ILE A 148 4.13 -16.50 -6.54
CA ILE A 148 5.25 -16.56 -7.49
C ILE A 148 6.52 -15.97 -6.89
N ASP A 149 6.43 -14.77 -6.32
CA ASP A 149 7.60 -14.11 -5.74
C ASP A 149 8.04 -14.73 -4.41
N TYR A 150 7.10 -15.26 -3.63
CA TYR A 150 7.41 -15.96 -2.37
C TYR A 150 8.16 -17.28 -2.58
N ILE A 151 7.77 -18.06 -3.60
CA ILE A 151 8.35 -19.39 -3.86
C ILE A 151 9.55 -19.36 -4.82
N ARG A 152 9.88 -18.19 -5.38
CA ARG A 152 10.94 -18.07 -6.39
C ARG A 152 12.29 -18.54 -5.83
N GLY A 153 12.87 -19.56 -6.47
CA GLY A 153 14.16 -20.14 -6.05
C GLY A 153 14.06 -21.07 -4.83
N ARG A 154 12.85 -21.34 -4.33
CA ARG A 154 12.59 -22.30 -3.25
C ARG A 154 12.09 -23.63 -3.81
N THR A 155 12.49 -24.71 -3.16
CA THR A 155 12.12 -26.09 -3.50
C THR A 155 11.85 -26.93 -2.25
N ASP A 156 11.48 -26.28 -1.14
CA ASP A 156 11.12 -26.98 0.09
C ASP A 156 9.76 -27.70 -0.05
N GLU A 157 9.52 -28.70 0.79
CA GLU A 157 8.34 -29.58 0.69
C GLU A 157 7.03 -28.79 0.73
N VAL A 158 6.95 -27.72 1.53
CA VAL A 158 5.75 -26.88 1.62
C VAL A 158 5.48 -26.15 0.30
N VAL A 159 6.53 -25.68 -0.38
CA VAL A 159 6.38 -25.08 -1.72
C VAL A 159 5.81 -26.09 -2.71
N GLU A 160 6.36 -27.29 -2.78
CA GLU A 160 5.97 -28.30 -3.76
C GLU A 160 4.58 -28.90 -3.48
N THR A 161 4.23 -29.07 -2.21
CA THR A 161 2.98 -29.76 -1.82
C THR A 161 1.79 -28.82 -1.62
N ARG A 162 2.04 -27.53 -1.36
CA ARG A 162 0.98 -26.56 -1.04
C ARG A 162 0.95 -25.39 -1.99
N TRP A 163 2.05 -24.64 -2.10
CA TRP A 163 2.02 -23.36 -2.80
C TRP A 163 2.04 -23.48 -4.32
N ARG A 164 2.77 -24.44 -4.88
CA ARG A 164 2.74 -24.71 -6.33
C ARG A 164 1.37 -25.21 -6.80
N PRO A 165 0.75 -26.25 -6.20
CA PRO A 165 -0.57 -26.68 -6.61
C PRO A 165 -1.63 -25.58 -6.50
N LEU A 166 -1.58 -24.77 -5.43
CA LEU A 166 -2.50 -23.64 -5.29
C LEU A 166 -2.28 -22.56 -6.37
N LEU A 167 -1.03 -22.26 -6.71
CA LEU A 167 -0.71 -21.35 -7.80
C LEU A 167 -1.23 -21.90 -9.13
N ASP A 168 -1.05 -23.19 -9.41
CA ASP A 168 -1.56 -23.82 -10.62
C ASP A 168 -3.09 -23.72 -10.70
N ASP A 169 -3.80 -23.97 -9.58
CA ASP A 169 -5.25 -23.79 -9.48
C ASP A 169 -5.67 -22.34 -9.80
N TYR A 170 -4.97 -21.35 -9.27
CA TYR A 170 -5.26 -19.93 -9.51
C TYR A 170 -4.94 -19.50 -10.94
N LEU A 171 -3.82 -19.96 -11.51
CA LEU A 171 -3.43 -19.63 -12.88
C LEU A 171 -4.38 -20.28 -13.89
N LEU A 172 -4.83 -21.51 -13.64
CA LEU A 172 -5.82 -22.19 -14.46
C LEU A 172 -7.14 -21.42 -14.49
N TYR A 173 -7.60 -20.94 -13.35
CA TYR A 173 -8.82 -20.14 -13.29
C TYR A 173 -8.63 -18.73 -13.89
N LEU A 174 -7.50 -18.05 -13.64
CA LEU A 174 -7.19 -16.78 -14.32
C LEU A 174 -7.24 -16.92 -15.84
N ALA A 175 -6.69 -18.02 -16.38
CA ALA A 175 -6.73 -18.31 -17.80
C ALA A 175 -8.17 -18.51 -18.34
N SER A 176 -9.09 -19.04 -17.52
CA SER A 176 -10.50 -19.21 -17.93
C SER A 176 -11.27 -17.88 -18.02
N LEU A 177 -10.79 -16.82 -17.36
CA LEU A 177 -11.37 -15.48 -17.42
C LEU A 177 -10.92 -14.67 -18.65
N ARG A 178 -10.09 -15.25 -19.52
CA ARG A 178 -9.61 -14.58 -20.73
C ARG A 178 -10.72 -14.53 -21.79
N THR A 179 -10.95 -13.36 -22.37
CA THR A 179 -11.91 -13.14 -23.46
C THR A 179 -11.34 -13.59 -24.81
N GLU A 180 -12.19 -13.69 -25.83
CA GLU A 180 -11.76 -14.04 -27.20
C GLU A 180 -10.77 -13.02 -27.78
N GLU A 181 -10.86 -11.75 -27.39
CA GLU A 181 -9.93 -10.68 -27.75
C GLU A 181 -8.60 -10.74 -26.99
N GLY A 182 -8.48 -11.68 -26.05
CA GLY A 182 -7.30 -11.90 -25.24
C GLY A 182 -7.16 -10.97 -24.02
N LEU A 183 -8.20 -10.19 -23.70
CA LEU A 183 -8.33 -9.44 -22.45
C LEU A 183 -8.81 -10.35 -21.32
N PHE A 184 -8.99 -9.83 -20.10
CA PHE A 184 -9.52 -10.58 -18.96
C PHE A 184 -10.77 -9.90 -18.41
N LEU A 185 -11.76 -10.71 -18.04
CA LEU A 185 -12.93 -10.25 -17.30
C LEU A 185 -12.47 -9.66 -15.96
N SER A 186 -13.06 -8.54 -15.53
CA SER A 186 -12.64 -7.83 -14.31
C SER A 186 -13.11 -8.50 -13.03
N SER A 187 -14.15 -9.33 -13.12
CA SER A 187 -14.82 -9.91 -11.96
C SER A 187 -15.42 -11.28 -12.25
N TYR A 188 -15.85 -11.97 -11.20
CA TYR A 188 -16.54 -13.24 -11.29
C TYR A 188 -17.57 -13.42 -10.18
N ASP A 189 -18.57 -14.25 -10.44
CA ASP A 189 -19.61 -14.62 -9.49
C ASP A 189 -19.05 -15.56 -8.41
N LEU A 190 -19.35 -15.28 -7.15
CA LEU A 190 -18.81 -16.02 -6.02
C LEU A 190 -19.46 -17.37 -5.77
N GLN A 191 -20.61 -17.67 -6.37
CA GLN A 191 -21.30 -18.94 -6.16
C GLN A 191 -20.77 -20.05 -7.08
N ASN A 192 -20.23 -19.68 -8.24
CA ASN A 192 -19.86 -20.66 -9.27
C ASN A 192 -18.58 -20.34 -10.05
N GLY A 193 -17.94 -19.19 -9.80
CA GLY A 193 -16.74 -18.77 -10.50
C GLY A 193 -16.99 -18.38 -11.96
N ARG A 194 -18.22 -18.04 -12.34
CA ARG A 194 -18.50 -17.57 -13.70
C ARG A 194 -18.01 -16.14 -13.85
N GLY A 195 -17.15 -15.88 -14.82
CA GLY A 195 -16.71 -14.53 -15.17
C GLY A 195 -17.88 -13.59 -15.51
N LEU A 196 -17.74 -12.32 -15.13
CA LEU A 196 -18.73 -11.25 -15.26
C LEU A 196 -18.16 -10.06 -16.05
#